data_AF-A0A9N8DAQ0-F1
#
_entry.id   AF-A0A9N8DAQ0-F1
#
_cell.length_a   1.000
_cell.length_b   1.000
_cell.length_c   1.000
_cell.angle_alpha   90.00
_cell.angle_beta   90.00
_cell.angle_gamma   90.00
#
_symmetry.space_group_name_H-M   'P 1'
#
loop_
_entity.id
_entity.type
_entity.pdbx_description
1 polymer ?
#
loop_
_entity_poly.entity_id
_entity_poly.type
_entity_poly.pdbx_seq_one_letter_code
_entity_poly.pdbx_strand_id
1 'polypeptide(L)'
;MNQSPKSVAGNIFGTFPSQDHTPNTKTAVPMTTKVDNDRIHHPRSLIFELTGLVGELACVFLKHVPLDPEPGSSKEASSLETHSNDKEQDDFVISKPTANEEVARSMGKILLKLFELSHSLSIKLGGAIRRKMALNNKKYPAEICRGKAGKYTEYSSITGISKEVGQSTLHENEEDSEQETLSSFLESLESLREDISQFARAREWARYHTPRNLVLALLGELGELAELFQWRGDSSGIESISAKDLDKIGQELADVTIYLLRLSDVCGVDLKCEVEESL
;
A
#
# COMPACT_ATOMS: atom_id res chain seq x y z
N MET A 1 -2.11 -60.50 1.08
CA MET A 1 -3.12 -59.93 2.00
C MET A 1 -2.73 -58.50 2.28
N ASN A 2 -3.36 -57.57 1.55
CA ASN A 2 -3.19 -56.13 1.68
C ASN A 2 -3.95 -55.64 2.92
N GLN A 3 -3.30 -54.90 3.80
CA GLN A 3 -4.01 -54.00 4.71
C GLN A 3 -3.39 -52.60 4.60
N SER A 4 -4.21 -51.68 4.10
CA SER A 4 -3.95 -50.26 3.98
C SER A 4 -3.82 -49.59 5.36
N PRO A 5 -2.99 -48.55 5.53
CA PRO A 5 -3.06 -47.70 6.71
C PRO A 5 -4.22 -46.72 6.60
N LYS A 6 -5.05 -46.66 7.66
CA LYS A 6 -6.17 -45.73 7.80
C LYS A 6 -5.66 -44.31 8.09
N SER A 7 -6.22 -43.35 7.35
CA SER A 7 -6.07 -41.90 7.51
C SER A 7 -6.49 -41.44 8.91
N VAL A 8 -5.64 -40.63 9.56
CA VAL A 8 -5.98 -39.86 10.77
C VAL A 8 -6.26 -38.42 10.34
N ALA A 9 -7.53 -38.14 10.04
CA ALA A 9 -8.03 -36.76 9.99
C ALA A 9 -8.41 -36.36 11.42
N GLY A 10 -7.61 -35.49 12.04
CA GLY A 10 -7.93 -34.90 13.33
C GLY A 10 -9.09 -33.91 13.19
N ASN A 11 -10.20 -34.18 13.89
CA ASN A 11 -11.32 -33.26 14.04
C ASN A 11 -10.87 -31.98 14.77
N ILE A 12 -10.96 -30.83 14.11
CA ILE A 12 -10.64 -29.48 14.65
C ILE A 12 -11.90 -28.78 15.17
N PHE A 13 -12.85 -29.53 15.74
CA PHE A 13 -14.03 -28.94 16.37
C PHE A 13 -14.22 -29.56 17.75
N GLY A 14 -13.78 -28.83 18.77
CA GLY A 14 -14.13 -29.10 20.16
C GLY A 14 -15.63 -28.86 20.36
N THR A 15 -16.30 -29.84 20.93
CA THR A 15 -17.71 -29.76 21.35
C THR A 15 -17.85 -28.79 22.53
N PHE A 16 -18.63 -27.72 22.37
CA PHE A 16 -19.08 -26.86 23.47
C PHE A 16 -20.29 -27.49 24.20
N PRO A 17 -20.42 -27.31 25.52
CA PRO A 17 -21.55 -27.85 26.27
C PRO A 17 -22.84 -27.05 26.01
N SER A 18 -23.95 -27.75 25.76
CA SER A 18 -25.28 -27.16 25.62
C SER A 18 -25.73 -26.51 26.93
N GLN A 19 -26.01 -25.21 26.90
CA GLN A 19 -26.76 -24.50 27.93
C GLN A 19 -28.19 -24.29 27.43
N ASP A 20 -29.16 -24.81 28.17
CA ASP A 20 -30.58 -24.54 27.96
C ASP A 20 -30.86 -23.05 28.20
N HIS A 21 -31.20 -22.32 27.14
CA HIS A 21 -31.72 -20.96 27.25
C HIS A 21 -33.19 -20.94 26.87
N THR A 22 -34.04 -20.75 27.89
CA THR A 22 -35.41 -20.26 27.74
C THR A 22 -35.42 -18.94 26.95
N PRO A 23 -36.37 -18.72 26.02
CA PRO A 23 -36.38 -17.52 25.19
C PRO A 23 -36.74 -16.30 26.05
N ASN A 24 -35.73 -15.49 26.37
CA ASN A 24 -35.93 -14.18 26.96
C ASN A 24 -36.39 -13.23 25.83
N THR A 25 -37.64 -12.79 25.90
CA THR A 25 -38.23 -11.78 25.00
C THR A 25 -37.50 -10.45 25.19
N LYS A 26 -36.36 -10.29 24.54
CA LYS A 26 -35.73 -8.98 24.36
C LYS A 26 -36.59 -8.20 23.37
N THR A 27 -37.18 -7.12 23.87
CA THR A 27 -37.72 -6.03 23.08
C THR A 27 -36.72 -5.67 21.99
N ALA A 28 -37.15 -5.78 20.72
CA ALA A 28 -36.38 -5.32 19.59
C ALA A 28 -36.19 -3.80 19.75
N VAL A 29 -34.95 -3.38 20.01
CA VAL A 29 -34.57 -1.97 19.92
C VAL A 29 -34.67 -1.61 18.42
N PRO A 30 -35.44 -0.59 18.04
CA PRO A 30 -35.54 -0.20 16.65
C PRO A 30 -34.16 0.27 16.17
N MET A 31 -33.63 -0.38 15.13
CA MET A 31 -32.46 0.09 14.38
C MET A 31 -32.83 1.44 13.75
N THR A 32 -32.54 2.51 14.48
CA THR A 32 -32.67 3.86 13.97
C THR A 32 -31.51 4.12 13.02
N THR A 33 -31.84 4.38 11.76
CA THR A 33 -30.94 4.58 10.61
C THR A 33 -30.30 5.97 10.61
N LYS A 34 -29.73 6.39 11.74
CA LYS A 34 -28.63 7.35 11.72
C LYS A 34 -27.37 6.52 11.77
N VAL A 35 -26.69 6.39 10.63
CA VAL A 35 -25.32 5.87 10.65
C VAL A 35 -24.55 6.82 11.56
N ASP A 36 -24.09 6.29 12.69
CA ASP A 36 -23.38 7.05 13.69
C ASP A 36 -22.12 7.64 13.04
N ASN A 37 -21.94 8.97 13.09
CA ASN A 37 -20.85 9.64 12.39
C ASN A 37 -19.49 9.13 12.92
N ASP A 38 -19.43 8.76 14.20
CA ASP A 38 -18.28 8.15 14.85
C ASP A 38 -17.95 6.77 14.27
N ARG A 39 -18.96 6.04 13.75
CA ARG A 39 -18.74 4.74 13.10
C ARG A 39 -18.08 4.88 11.74
N ILE A 40 -18.37 5.92 10.97
CA ILE A 40 -17.80 6.11 9.62
C ILE A 40 -16.35 6.57 9.71
N HIS A 41 -16.04 7.48 10.65
CA HIS A 41 -14.70 8.05 10.78
C HIS A 41 -13.74 7.22 11.64
N HIS A 42 -14.19 6.07 12.17
CA HIS A 42 -13.34 5.17 12.92
C HIS A 42 -12.24 4.56 12.01
N PRO A 43 -10.97 4.45 12.45
CA PRO A 43 -9.88 3.95 11.61
C PRO A 43 -10.15 2.58 10.98
N ARG A 44 -10.81 1.66 11.69
CA ARG A 44 -11.20 0.34 11.12
C ARG A 44 -12.20 0.47 9.97
N SER A 45 -13.14 1.40 10.06
CA SER A 45 -14.11 1.67 8.99
C SER A 45 -13.42 2.25 7.76
N LEU A 46 -12.49 3.18 7.97
CA LEU A 46 -11.66 3.75 6.91
C LEU A 46 -10.80 2.69 6.22
N ILE A 47 -10.29 1.69 6.94
CA ILE A 47 -9.60 0.52 6.35
C ILE A 47 -10.54 -0.29 5.45
N PHE A 48 -11.80 -0.52 5.85
CA PHE A 48 -12.76 -1.22 5.00
C PHE A 48 -13.08 -0.44 3.72
N GLU A 49 -13.29 0.87 3.83
CA GLU A 49 -13.52 1.74 2.68
C GLU A 49 -12.31 1.76 1.74
N LEU A 50 -11.11 1.92 2.29
CA LEU A 50 -9.85 1.85 1.53
C LEU A 50 -9.72 0.50 0.80
N THR A 51 -10.07 -0.60 1.46
CA THR A 51 -10.07 -1.94 0.86
C THR A 51 -11.06 -2.04 -0.30
N GLY A 52 -12.26 -1.48 -0.16
CA GLY A 52 -13.25 -1.40 -1.24
C GLY A 52 -12.70 -0.65 -2.45
N LEU A 53 -12.13 0.54 -2.23
CA LEU A 53 -11.55 1.38 -3.29
C LEU A 53 -10.39 0.69 -4.03
N VAL A 54 -9.50 0.02 -3.31
CA VAL A 54 -8.39 -0.74 -3.92
C VAL A 54 -8.91 -1.96 -4.68
N GLY A 55 -9.96 -2.62 -4.18
CA GLY A 55 -10.64 -3.71 -4.90
C GLY A 55 -11.30 -3.22 -6.20
N GLU A 56 -11.91 -2.04 -6.19
CA GLU A 56 -12.43 -1.38 -7.39
C GLU A 56 -11.31 -1.10 -8.39
N LEU A 57 -10.18 -0.51 -7.95
CA LEU A 57 -9.01 -0.29 -8.80
C LEU A 57 -8.54 -1.59 -9.46
N ALA A 58 -8.46 -2.68 -8.70
CA ALA A 58 -8.10 -3.99 -9.24
C ALA A 58 -9.09 -4.46 -10.32
N CYS A 59 -10.39 -4.26 -10.12
CA CYS A 59 -11.41 -4.56 -11.13
C CYS A 59 -11.26 -3.70 -12.40
N VAL A 60 -10.91 -2.43 -12.27
CA VAL A 60 -10.62 -1.53 -13.40
C VAL A 60 -9.39 -2.04 -14.17
N PHE A 61 -8.34 -2.47 -13.46
CA PHE A 61 -7.14 -3.03 -14.08
C PHE A 61 -7.41 -4.31 -14.86
N LEU A 62 -8.28 -5.19 -14.34
CA LEU A 62 -8.69 -6.40 -15.06
C LEU A 62 -9.36 -6.11 -16.40
N LYS A 63 -10.05 -4.97 -16.54
CA LYS A 63 -10.73 -4.56 -17.77
C LYS A 63 -9.81 -3.86 -18.76
N HIS A 64 -8.92 -3.00 -18.26
CA HIS A 64 -8.24 -1.99 -19.10
C HIS A 64 -6.72 -2.17 -19.22
N VAL A 65 -6.08 -2.94 -18.33
CA VAL A 65 -4.62 -3.06 -18.30
C VAL A 65 -4.17 -4.40 -18.89
N PRO A 66 -3.36 -4.40 -19.97
CA PRO A 66 -2.91 -5.62 -20.62
C PRO A 66 -2.04 -6.47 -19.69
N LEU A 67 -1.92 -7.76 -20.02
CA LEU A 67 -1.00 -8.67 -19.33
C LEU A 67 0.45 -8.19 -19.48
N ASP A 68 1.28 -8.49 -18.48
CA ASP A 68 2.72 -8.24 -18.58
C ASP A 68 3.33 -9.08 -19.71
N PRO A 69 4.34 -8.55 -20.44
CA PRO A 69 4.99 -9.30 -21.50
C PRO A 69 5.74 -10.51 -20.95
N GLU A 70 5.75 -11.60 -21.72
CA GLU A 70 6.48 -12.83 -21.37
C GLU A 70 7.99 -12.53 -21.20
N PRO A 71 8.66 -13.07 -20.16
CA PRO A 71 10.10 -12.90 -19.97
C PRO A 71 10.87 -13.36 -21.21
N GLY A 72 11.56 -12.44 -21.89
CA GLY A 72 12.36 -12.72 -23.10
C GLY A 72 11.63 -12.57 -24.45
N SER A 73 10.38 -12.09 -24.46
CA SER A 73 9.61 -11.84 -25.69
C SER A 73 9.98 -10.55 -26.45
N SER A 74 10.98 -9.81 -25.99
CA SER A 74 11.58 -8.69 -26.74
C SER A 74 12.37 -9.21 -27.95
N LYS A 75 11.67 -9.74 -28.95
CA LYS A 75 12.21 -9.93 -30.30
C LYS A 75 12.05 -8.62 -31.08
N GLU A 76 13.19 -8.03 -31.40
CA GLU A 76 13.46 -7.28 -32.64
C GLU A 76 12.53 -6.10 -32.97
N ALA A 77 12.77 -4.95 -32.36
CA ALA A 77 12.73 -3.68 -33.07
C ALA A 77 14.15 -3.38 -33.61
N SER A 78 14.63 -4.24 -34.52
CA SER A 78 15.87 -4.01 -35.26
C SER A 78 15.59 -4.27 -36.73
N SER A 79 15.12 -3.26 -37.44
CA SER A 79 15.27 -3.12 -38.89
C SER A 79 14.90 -1.69 -39.30
N LEU A 80 15.94 -0.89 -39.58
CA LEU A 80 15.94 0.40 -40.30
C LEU A 80 15.24 1.53 -39.53
N GLU A 81 15.96 2.53 -39.00
CA GLU A 81 16.58 3.58 -39.79
C GLU A 81 17.87 4.12 -39.13
N THR A 82 18.87 4.36 -39.96
CA THR A 82 20.06 5.13 -39.63
C THR A 82 19.71 6.62 -39.50
N HIS A 83 20.01 7.27 -38.36
CA HIS A 83 20.73 8.56 -38.26
C HIS A 83 20.76 9.11 -36.81
N SER A 84 21.99 9.30 -36.32
CA SER A 84 22.48 10.41 -35.47
C SER A 84 22.03 10.56 -34.00
N ASN A 85 23.03 10.47 -33.12
CA ASN A 85 23.09 10.79 -31.69
C ASN A 85 22.28 12.04 -31.25
N ASP A 86 21.37 11.86 -30.28
CA ASP A 86 21.58 12.23 -28.87
C ASP A 86 20.27 12.01 -28.07
N LYS A 87 20.42 11.47 -26.85
CA LYS A 87 19.40 11.05 -25.85
C LYS A 87 18.92 9.60 -25.96
N GLU A 88 19.71 8.69 -25.37
CA GLU A 88 19.20 7.41 -24.87
C GLU A 88 18.24 7.69 -23.71
N GLN A 89 16.96 7.93 -24.04
CA GLN A 89 15.85 7.70 -23.13
C GLN A 89 15.56 6.20 -23.24
N ASP A 90 15.83 5.46 -22.17
CA ASP A 90 15.61 4.01 -22.07
C ASP A 90 14.09 3.73 -22.13
N ASP A 91 13.55 3.73 -23.34
CA ASP A 91 12.13 3.58 -23.64
C ASP A 91 11.79 2.08 -23.66
N PHE A 92 11.72 1.49 -22.46
CA PHE A 92 10.93 0.28 -22.28
C PHE A 92 9.46 0.68 -22.41
N VAL A 93 8.99 0.80 -23.66
CA VAL A 93 7.60 1.06 -24.01
C VAL A 93 6.78 -0.19 -23.68
N ILE A 94 6.54 -0.43 -22.39
CA ILE A 94 5.23 -0.96 -21.98
C ILE A 94 4.26 0.04 -22.56
N SER A 95 3.30 -0.41 -23.36
CA SER A 95 2.19 0.44 -23.82
C SER A 95 1.68 1.19 -22.59
N LYS A 96 2.09 2.46 -22.40
CA LYS A 96 1.63 3.26 -21.27
C LYS A 96 0.12 3.18 -21.40
N PRO A 97 -0.59 2.55 -20.45
CA PRO A 97 -2.01 2.76 -20.44
C PRO A 97 -2.13 4.25 -20.16
N THR A 98 -2.34 5.06 -21.20
CA THR A 98 -2.80 6.44 -21.04
C THR A 98 -3.95 6.33 -20.08
N ALA A 99 -3.75 6.78 -18.84
CA ALA A 99 -4.61 6.40 -17.74
C ALA A 99 -6.05 6.69 -18.14
N ASN A 100 -6.86 5.63 -18.26
CA ASN A 100 -8.28 5.79 -18.43
C ASN A 100 -8.77 6.63 -17.24
N GLU A 101 -9.66 7.59 -17.46
CA GLU A 101 -10.28 8.41 -16.41
C GLU A 101 -10.78 7.58 -15.23
N GLU A 102 -11.22 6.33 -15.47
CA GLU A 102 -11.64 5.40 -14.42
C GLU A 102 -10.48 5.00 -13.48
N VAL A 103 -9.28 4.78 -14.02
CA VAL A 103 -8.06 4.48 -13.24
C VAL A 103 -7.63 5.70 -12.44
N ALA A 104 -7.53 6.86 -13.08
CA ALA A 104 -7.11 8.11 -12.42
C ALA A 104 -8.02 8.43 -11.23
N ARG A 105 -9.33 8.44 -11.47
CA ARG A 105 -10.36 8.67 -10.45
C ARG A 105 -10.33 7.67 -9.31
N SER A 106 -10.11 6.39 -9.60
CA SER A 106 -9.99 5.37 -8.56
C SER A 106 -8.76 5.63 -7.68
N MET A 107 -7.62 5.98 -8.28
CA MET A 107 -6.39 6.29 -7.55
C MET A 107 -6.50 7.57 -6.71
N GLY A 108 -7.15 8.62 -7.22
CA GLY A 108 -7.42 9.86 -6.47
C GLY A 108 -8.25 9.61 -5.20
N LYS A 109 -9.30 8.79 -5.30
CA LYS A 109 -10.11 8.37 -4.15
C LYS A 109 -9.30 7.59 -3.11
N ILE A 110 -8.42 6.69 -3.55
CA ILE A 110 -7.54 5.94 -2.66
C ILE A 110 -6.60 6.91 -1.92
N LEU A 111 -6.00 7.88 -2.62
CA LEU A 111 -5.12 8.86 -2.00
C LEU A 111 -5.84 9.71 -0.95
N LEU A 112 -7.05 10.19 -1.26
CA LEU A 112 -7.90 10.91 -0.31
C LEU A 112 -8.20 10.06 0.93
N LYS A 113 -8.58 8.79 0.74
CA LYS A 113 -8.89 7.89 1.86
C LYS A 113 -7.67 7.58 2.73
N LEU A 114 -6.50 7.43 2.13
CA LEU A 114 -5.23 7.29 2.86
C LEU A 114 -4.92 8.54 3.69
N PHE A 115 -5.13 9.73 3.11
CA PHE A 115 -4.96 10.99 3.83
C PHE A 115 -5.94 11.11 5.00
N GLU A 116 -7.22 10.83 4.79
CA GLU A 116 -8.25 10.82 5.86
C GLU A 116 -7.88 9.85 7.00
N LEU A 117 -7.46 8.63 6.66
CA LEU A 117 -7.04 7.64 7.65
C LEU A 117 -5.81 8.13 8.44
N SER A 118 -4.80 8.66 7.76
CA SER A 118 -3.61 9.22 8.42
C SER A 118 -3.98 10.36 9.37
N HIS A 119 -4.89 11.25 8.97
CA HIS A 119 -5.36 12.37 9.77
C HIS A 119 -6.15 11.89 10.98
N SER A 120 -7.01 10.87 10.82
CA SER A 120 -7.75 10.25 11.93
C SER A 120 -6.82 9.67 12.99
N LEU A 121 -5.61 9.25 12.60
CA LEU A 121 -4.60 8.67 13.49
C LEU A 121 -3.57 9.71 13.97
N SER A 122 -3.73 10.98 13.61
CA SER A 122 -2.74 12.05 13.88
C SER A 122 -1.34 11.74 13.31
N ILE A 123 -1.29 11.05 12.17
CA ILE A 123 -0.05 10.74 11.44
C ILE A 123 0.08 11.71 10.26
N LYS A 124 1.21 12.42 10.18
CA LYS A 124 1.57 13.21 8.98
C LYS A 124 2.00 12.25 7.88
N LEU A 125 1.17 12.07 6.86
CA LEU A 125 1.39 11.10 5.79
C LEU A 125 2.63 11.43 4.97
N GLY A 126 2.81 12.69 4.57
CA GLY A 126 4.01 13.11 3.85
C GLY A 126 5.29 12.87 4.66
N GLY A 127 5.25 13.13 5.97
CA GLY A 127 6.35 12.84 6.89
C GLY A 127 6.64 11.35 7.00
N ALA A 128 5.60 10.52 7.15
CA ALA A 128 5.73 9.07 7.22
C ALA A 128 6.36 8.48 5.94
N ILE A 129 5.95 8.97 4.76
CA ILE A 129 6.54 8.56 3.47
C ILE A 129 8.04 8.89 3.43
N ARG A 130 8.45 10.12 3.79
CA ARG A 130 9.87 10.50 3.79
C ARG A 130 10.71 9.64 4.73
N ARG A 131 10.22 9.40 5.95
CA ARG A 131 10.94 8.55 6.90
C ARG A 131 11.00 7.10 6.42
N LYS A 132 9.93 6.59 5.80
CA LYS A 132 9.92 5.26 5.20
C LYS A 132 10.90 5.15 4.03
N MET A 133 10.97 6.15 3.16
CA MET A 133 11.96 6.22 2.08
C MET A 133 13.40 6.28 2.60
N ALA A 134 13.66 7.02 3.68
CA ALA A 134 14.96 7.04 4.33
C ALA A 134 15.34 5.67 4.92
N LEU A 135 14.39 4.98 5.56
CA LEU A 135 14.58 3.61 6.05
C LEU A 135 14.82 2.62 4.88
N ASN A 136 14.04 2.71 3.81
CA ASN A 136 14.17 1.85 2.64
C ASN A 136 15.52 2.03 1.94
N ASN A 137 16.05 3.26 1.91
CA ASN A 137 17.42 3.51 1.41
C ASN A 137 18.48 2.76 2.20
N LYS A 138 18.32 2.64 3.53
CA LYS A 138 19.21 1.84 4.39
C LYS A 138 18.99 0.34 4.22
N LYS A 139 17.74 -0.11 4.11
CA LYS A 139 17.36 -1.52 3.90
C LYS A 139 17.89 -2.08 2.58
N TYR A 140 17.93 -1.25 1.55
CA TYR A 140 18.29 -1.65 0.20
C TYR A 140 19.41 -0.78 -0.36
N PRO A 141 20.69 -0.94 0.04
CA PRO A 141 21.76 -0.14 -0.54
C PRO A 141 21.90 -0.39 -2.05
N ALA A 142 21.93 0.66 -2.87
CA ALA A 142 21.80 0.55 -4.33
C ALA A 142 22.93 -0.29 -4.93
N GLU A 143 24.16 -0.01 -4.55
CA GLU A 143 25.39 -0.74 -4.86
C GLU A 143 25.34 -2.25 -4.59
N ILE A 144 24.44 -2.72 -3.71
CA ILE A 144 24.33 -4.14 -3.33
C ILE A 144 23.16 -4.82 -4.05
N CYS A 145 22.00 -4.15 -4.10
CA CYS A 145 20.74 -4.74 -4.57
C CYS A 145 20.38 -4.39 -6.02
N ARG A 146 21.21 -3.61 -6.73
CA ARG A 146 20.98 -3.21 -8.12
C ARG A 146 20.64 -4.42 -9.01
N GLY A 147 19.53 -4.32 -9.73
CA GLY A 147 19.04 -5.34 -10.66
C GLY A 147 18.54 -6.63 -10.00
N LYS A 148 18.43 -6.68 -8.65
CA LYS A 148 17.97 -7.86 -7.90
C LYS A 148 16.61 -7.58 -7.28
N ALA A 149 15.69 -8.54 -7.38
CA ALA A 149 14.36 -8.49 -6.75
C ALA A 149 14.31 -9.14 -5.36
N GLY A 150 15.47 -9.39 -4.73
CA GLY A 150 15.57 -10.02 -3.42
C GLY A 150 15.05 -9.12 -2.28
N LYS A 151 14.61 -9.74 -1.19
CA LYS A 151 14.10 -9.00 -0.01
C LYS A 151 15.27 -8.42 0.79
N TYR A 152 15.02 -7.32 1.52
CA TYR A 152 16.08 -6.67 2.34
C TYR A 152 16.73 -7.62 3.35
N THR A 153 16.02 -8.68 3.75
CA THR A 153 16.53 -9.69 4.68
C THR A 153 17.81 -10.36 4.18
N GLU A 154 18.03 -10.42 2.86
CA GLU A 154 19.26 -10.92 2.25
C GLU A 154 20.48 -10.02 2.50
N TYR A 155 20.25 -8.75 2.84
CA TYR A 155 21.28 -7.75 3.10
C TYR A 155 21.46 -7.44 4.59
N SER A 156 20.70 -8.10 5.48
CA SER A 156 20.70 -7.81 6.93
C SER A 156 22.08 -7.90 7.57
N SER A 157 22.94 -8.81 7.09
CA SER A 157 24.32 -8.95 7.59
C SER A 157 25.18 -7.72 7.31
N ILE A 158 24.85 -6.95 6.27
CA ILE A 158 25.57 -5.75 5.85
C ILE A 158 24.91 -4.50 6.44
N THR A 159 23.59 -4.41 6.38
CA THR A 159 22.83 -3.23 6.81
C THR A 159 22.61 -3.18 8.31
N GLY A 160 22.69 -4.32 8.99
CA GLY A 160 22.30 -4.47 10.40
C GLY A 160 20.78 -4.40 10.64
N ILE A 161 19.97 -4.34 9.57
CA ILE A 161 18.51 -4.24 9.66
C ILE A 161 17.90 -5.62 9.43
N SER A 162 17.16 -6.13 10.41
CA SER A 162 16.43 -7.40 10.35
C SER A 162 14.94 -7.16 10.58
N LYS A 163 14.10 -8.21 10.58
CA LYS A 163 12.67 -8.07 10.90
C LYS A 163 12.41 -7.49 12.29
N GLU A 164 13.34 -7.70 13.22
CA GLU A 164 13.23 -7.33 14.63
C GLU A 164 14.03 -6.07 14.98
N VAL A 165 15.08 -5.77 14.21
CA VAL A 165 16.07 -4.73 14.53
C VAL A 165 16.14 -3.68 13.42
N GLY A 166 16.18 -2.40 13.81
CA GLY A 166 16.39 -1.29 12.87
C GLY A 166 15.18 -0.94 12.01
N GLN A 167 13.96 -1.30 12.45
CA GLN A 167 12.71 -1.07 11.70
C GLN A 167 12.01 0.23 12.06
N SER A 168 12.31 0.85 13.21
CA SER A 168 11.60 2.05 13.64
C SER A 168 11.96 3.24 12.75
N THR A 169 10.96 4.06 12.44
CA THR A 169 11.17 5.32 11.71
C THR A 169 11.19 6.54 12.60
N LEU A 170 10.86 6.41 13.89
CA LEU A 170 10.88 7.51 14.83
C LEU A 170 12.32 7.93 15.15
N HIS A 171 12.57 9.24 15.14
CA HIS A 171 13.79 9.86 15.67
C HIS A 171 13.44 10.59 16.98
N GLU A 172 14.33 10.54 17.97
CA GLU A 172 14.05 11.01 19.35
C GLU A 172 13.77 12.52 19.51
N ASN A 173 13.76 13.33 18.45
CA ASN A 173 13.66 14.81 18.55
C ASN A 173 12.83 15.51 17.44
N GLU A 174 11.86 14.84 16.80
CA GLU A 174 10.93 15.53 15.87
C GLU A 174 9.72 16.09 16.64
N GLU A 175 9.89 17.23 17.30
CA GLU A 175 8.77 18.09 17.74
C GLU A 175 8.28 18.89 16.54
N ASP A 176 7.27 18.36 15.85
CA ASP A 176 6.73 19.00 14.66
C ASP A 176 5.26 19.36 14.93
N SER A 177 5.03 20.55 15.47
CA SER A 177 3.79 20.93 16.19
C SER A 177 2.56 21.23 15.32
N GLU A 178 2.72 21.35 13.99
CA GLU A 178 1.59 21.68 13.10
C GLU A 178 1.06 20.44 12.37
N GLN A 179 -0.25 20.23 12.43
CA GLN A 179 -0.92 19.13 11.74
C GLN A 179 -0.85 19.33 10.22
N GLU A 180 -0.53 18.27 9.48
CA GLU A 180 -0.45 18.32 8.01
C GLU A 180 -1.85 18.54 7.41
N THR A 181 -1.99 19.55 6.55
CA THR A 181 -3.23 19.83 5.81
C THR A 181 -3.22 19.10 4.47
N LEU A 182 -4.41 18.85 3.89
CA LEU A 182 -4.52 18.23 2.58
C LEU A 182 -3.79 19.06 1.52
N SER A 183 -3.99 20.38 1.49
CA SER A 183 -3.32 21.27 0.53
C SER A 183 -1.80 21.19 0.65
N SER A 184 -1.23 21.28 1.86
CA SER A 184 0.23 21.15 2.04
C SER A 184 0.76 19.77 1.62
N PHE A 185 -0.02 18.71 1.83
CA PHE A 185 0.35 17.37 1.39
C PHE A 185 0.34 17.26 -0.14
N LEU A 186 -0.72 17.76 -0.79
CA LEU A 186 -0.87 17.77 -2.25
C LEU A 186 0.26 18.53 -2.95
N GLU A 187 0.68 19.68 -2.42
CA GLU A 187 1.84 20.42 -2.94
C GLU A 187 3.15 19.65 -2.86
N SER A 188 3.26 18.70 -1.92
CA SER A 188 4.46 17.91 -1.75
C SER A 188 4.52 16.63 -2.62
N LEU A 189 3.40 16.24 -3.25
CA LEU A 189 3.28 14.97 -3.98
C LEU A 189 4.32 14.82 -5.08
N GLU A 190 4.60 15.89 -5.82
CA GLU A 190 5.57 15.85 -6.93
C GLU A 190 6.97 15.51 -6.42
N SER A 191 7.39 16.13 -5.31
CA SER A 191 8.69 15.85 -4.69
C SER A 191 8.78 14.40 -4.18
N LEU A 192 7.71 13.89 -3.56
CA LEU A 192 7.64 12.52 -3.07
C LEU A 192 7.69 11.51 -4.22
N ARG A 193 6.97 11.78 -5.31
CA ARG A 193 6.98 10.97 -6.53
C ARG A 193 8.38 10.88 -7.12
N GLU A 194 9.08 12.01 -7.21
CA GLU A 194 10.44 12.03 -7.75
C GLU A 194 11.43 11.27 -6.86
N ASP A 195 11.37 11.42 -5.53
CA ASP A 195 12.19 10.65 -4.59
C ASP A 195 11.98 9.13 -4.76
N ILE A 196 10.73 8.69 -4.90
CA ILE A 196 10.37 7.28 -5.14
C ILE A 196 10.91 6.80 -6.50
N SER A 197 10.77 7.64 -7.53
CA SER A 197 11.25 7.33 -8.88
C SER A 197 12.78 7.20 -8.92
N GLN A 198 13.50 8.10 -8.25
CA GLN A 198 14.96 8.03 -8.12
C GLN A 198 15.40 6.79 -7.34
N PHE A 199 14.71 6.47 -6.24
CA PHE A 199 15.00 5.26 -5.46
C PHE A 199 14.92 3.99 -6.32
N ALA A 200 13.88 3.87 -7.15
CA ALA A 200 13.68 2.74 -8.04
C ALA A 200 14.72 2.71 -9.18
N ARG A 201 15.02 3.87 -9.79
CA ARG A 201 16.01 3.99 -10.87
C ARG A 201 17.42 3.63 -10.41
N ALA A 202 17.84 4.12 -9.24
CA ALA A 202 19.17 3.83 -8.69
C ALA A 202 19.43 2.32 -8.49
N ARG A 203 18.37 1.53 -8.31
CA ARG A 203 18.41 0.08 -8.08
C ARG A 203 18.07 -0.74 -9.33
N GLU A 204 17.83 -0.10 -10.47
CA GLU A 204 17.32 -0.74 -11.70
C GLU A 204 16.02 -1.53 -11.48
N TRP A 205 15.21 -1.10 -10.52
CA TRP A 205 13.95 -1.77 -10.18
C TRP A 205 12.77 -1.30 -11.03
N ALA A 206 12.92 -0.20 -11.76
CA ALA A 206 11.89 0.30 -12.69
C ALA A 206 11.40 -0.78 -13.67
N ARG A 207 12.26 -1.75 -14.04
CA ARG A 207 11.89 -2.88 -14.91
C ARG A 207 10.89 -3.87 -14.31
N TYR A 208 10.77 -3.91 -12.97
CA TYR A 208 9.79 -4.73 -12.26
C TYR A 208 8.48 -3.97 -12.01
N HIS A 209 8.48 -2.65 -12.19
CA HIS A 209 7.37 -1.76 -11.84
C HIS A 209 6.35 -1.64 -12.98
N THR A 210 5.84 -2.77 -13.46
CA THR A 210 4.69 -2.77 -14.37
C THR A 210 3.42 -2.36 -13.61
N PRO A 211 2.38 -1.81 -14.28
CA PRO A 211 1.15 -1.42 -13.60
C PRO A 211 0.52 -2.56 -12.78
N ARG A 212 0.51 -3.79 -13.30
CA ARG A 212 -0.07 -4.95 -12.60
C ARG A 212 0.74 -5.34 -11.36
N ASN A 213 2.07 -5.35 -11.47
CA ASN A 213 2.94 -5.64 -10.33
C ASN A 213 2.77 -4.61 -9.21
N LEU A 214 2.64 -3.33 -9.57
CA LEU A 214 2.46 -2.25 -8.59
C LEU A 214 1.10 -2.33 -7.88
N VAL A 215 0.02 -2.66 -8.57
CA VAL A 215 -1.28 -2.90 -7.91
C VAL A 215 -1.24 -4.10 -6.97
N LEU A 216 -0.55 -5.18 -7.36
CA LEU A 216 -0.36 -6.35 -6.49
C LEU A 216 0.49 -6.03 -5.26
N ALA A 217 1.53 -5.21 -5.41
CA ALA A 217 2.34 -4.74 -4.29
C ALA A 217 1.51 -3.85 -3.34
N LEU A 218 0.77 -2.89 -3.88
CA LEU A 218 -0.16 -2.03 -3.12
C LEU A 218 -1.16 -2.86 -2.31
N LEU A 219 -1.75 -3.91 -2.90
CA LEU A 219 -2.64 -4.84 -2.21
C LEU A 219 -1.95 -5.58 -1.06
N GLY A 220 -0.68 -5.95 -1.23
CA GLY A 220 0.13 -6.56 -0.17
C GLY A 220 0.28 -5.65 1.03
N GLU A 221 0.73 -4.42 0.80
CA GLU A 221 0.94 -3.42 1.87
C GLU A 221 -0.37 -3.01 2.55
N LEU A 222 -1.48 -2.98 1.80
CA LEU A 222 -2.81 -2.76 2.39
C LEU A 222 -3.19 -3.91 3.34
N GLY A 223 -2.80 -5.14 3.01
CA GLY A 223 -2.96 -6.30 3.89
C GLY A 223 -2.14 -6.16 5.17
N GLU A 224 -0.88 -5.74 5.07
CA GLU A 224 -0.02 -5.47 6.24
C GLU A 224 -0.60 -4.35 7.12
N LEU A 225 -1.11 -3.28 6.51
CA LEU A 225 -1.84 -2.22 7.23
C LEU A 225 -3.09 -2.78 7.95
N ALA A 226 -3.90 -3.60 7.28
CA ALA A 226 -5.10 -4.19 7.87
C ALA A 226 -4.78 -5.13 9.05
N GLU A 227 -3.65 -5.84 8.99
CA GLU A 227 -3.19 -6.74 10.07
C GLU A 227 -3.02 -5.98 11.40
N LEU A 228 -2.60 -4.71 11.36
CA LEU A 228 -2.41 -3.88 12.55
C LEU A 228 -3.73 -3.49 13.26
N PHE A 229 -4.87 -3.63 12.58
CA PHE A 229 -6.20 -3.28 13.07
C PHE A 229 -7.12 -4.48 13.31
N GLN A 230 -6.79 -5.66 12.78
CA GLN A 230 -7.71 -6.81 12.72
C GLN A 230 -8.27 -7.26 14.08
N TRP A 231 -7.48 -7.14 15.15
CA TRP A 231 -7.86 -7.54 16.52
C TRP A 231 -8.13 -6.36 17.47
N ARG A 232 -8.14 -5.12 16.97
CA ARG A 232 -8.47 -3.94 17.79
C ARG A 232 -9.98 -3.82 17.91
N GLY A 233 -10.48 -3.58 19.13
CA GLY A 233 -11.91 -3.36 19.36
C GLY A 233 -12.34 -1.95 18.93
N ASP A 234 -13.59 -1.79 18.49
CA ASP A 234 -14.13 -0.51 17.99
C ASP A 234 -14.31 0.57 19.08
N SER A 235 -14.29 0.18 20.35
CA SER A 235 -14.41 1.10 21.49
C SER A 235 -13.07 1.68 21.95
N SER A 236 -11.95 1.19 21.40
CA SER A 236 -10.61 1.62 21.79
C SER A 236 -10.20 2.79 20.90
N GLY A 237 -10.26 4.01 21.42
CA GLY A 237 -9.82 5.21 20.70
C GLY A 237 -8.33 5.20 20.36
N ILE A 238 -7.89 6.15 19.53
CA ILE A 238 -6.48 6.32 19.11
C ILE A 238 -5.54 6.43 20.30
N GLU A 239 -5.99 7.01 21.42
CA GLU A 239 -5.24 7.17 22.67
C GLU A 239 -4.74 5.84 23.26
N SER A 240 -5.37 4.72 22.89
CA SER A 240 -4.96 3.37 23.32
C SER A 240 -3.83 2.77 22.46
N ILE A 241 -3.47 3.40 21.34
CA ILE A 241 -2.45 2.90 20.43
C ILE A 241 -1.07 3.36 20.94
N SER A 242 -0.17 2.42 21.18
CA SER A 242 1.19 2.74 21.61
C SER A 242 1.96 3.50 20.52
N ALA A 243 2.94 4.33 20.90
CA ALA A 243 3.80 5.03 19.94
C ALA A 243 4.49 4.08 18.96
N LYS A 244 4.87 2.87 19.43
CA LYS A 244 5.45 1.82 18.60
C LYS A 244 4.46 1.30 17.54
N ASP A 245 3.19 1.13 17.91
CA ASP A 245 2.17 0.71 16.97
C ASP A 245 1.80 1.83 16.00
N LEU A 246 1.77 3.09 16.44
CA LEU A 246 1.59 4.24 15.56
C LEU A 246 2.73 4.37 14.54
N ASP A 247 3.98 4.12 14.94
CA ASP A 247 5.12 4.06 14.02
C ASP A 247 4.89 2.98 12.95
N LYS A 248 4.49 1.77 13.35
CA LYS A 248 4.17 0.69 12.39
C LYS A 248 3.01 1.07 11.47
N ILE A 249 1.92 1.60 12.00
CA ILE A 249 0.77 2.02 11.19
C ILE A 249 1.20 3.10 10.19
N GLY A 250 2.01 4.08 10.61
CA GLY A 250 2.56 5.10 9.73
C GLY A 250 3.47 4.53 8.64
N GLN A 251 4.24 3.48 8.96
CA GLN A 251 5.08 2.78 7.99
C GLN A 251 4.26 2.04 6.93
N GLU A 252 3.18 1.36 7.30
CA GLU A 252 2.33 0.65 6.33
C GLU A 252 1.47 1.62 5.51
N LEU A 253 0.97 2.70 6.12
CA LEU A 253 0.34 3.81 5.39
C LEU A 253 1.29 4.41 4.33
N ALA A 254 2.55 4.60 4.72
CA ALA A 254 3.57 5.08 3.80
C ALA A 254 3.82 4.10 2.65
N ASP A 255 3.93 2.79 2.92
CA ASP A 255 4.17 1.79 1.87
C ASP A 255 3.00 1.70 0.86
N VAL A 256 1.75 1.67 1.34
CA VAL A 256 0.58 1.73 0.45
C VAL A 256 0.62 2.98 -0.44
N THR A 257 0.94 4.14 0.16
CA THR A 257 1.01 5.40 -0.57
C THR A 257 2.20 5.44 -1.55
N ILE A 258 3.36 4.87 -1.19
CA ILE A 258 4.54 4.79 -2.06
C ILE A 258 4.21 4.00 -3.33
N TYR A 259 3.55 2.84 -3.21
CA TYR A 259 3.14 2.08 -4.40
C TYR A 259 2.06 2.81 -5.20
N LEU A 260 1.14 3.53 -4.55
CA LEU A 260 0.14 4.34 -5.26
C LEU A 260 0.79 5.47 -6.08
N LEU A 261 1.74 6.21 -5.50
CA LEU A 261 2.49 7.26 -6.18
C LEU A 261 3.39 6.70 -7.29
N ARG A 262 3.98 5.52 -7.07
CA ARG A 262 4.75 4.87 -8.14
C ARG A 262 3.86 4.38 -9.28
N LEU A 263 2.67 3.88 -8.95
CA LEU A 263 1.67 3.49 -9.94
C LEU A 263 1.21 4.70 -10.75
N SER A 264 1.02 5.87 -10.11
CA SER A 264 0.58 7.07 -10.81
C SER A 264 1.64 7.57 -11.79
N ASP A 265 2.91 7.53 -11.39
CA ASP A 265 4.05 7.83 -12.25
C ASP A 265 4.09 6.91 -13.49
N VAL A 266 3.96 5.59 -13.29
CA VAL A 266 4.00 4.61 -14.39
C VAL A 266 2.77 4.72 -15.32
N CYS A 267 1.60 5.03 -14.78
CA CYS A 267 0.36 5.22 -15.54
C CYS A 267 0.21 6.64 -16.13
N GLY A 268 1.08 7.59 -15.75
CA GLY A 268 0.97 8.99 -16.16
C GLY A 268 -0.24 9.73 -15.57
N VAL A 269 -0.64 9.39 -14.34
CA VAL A 269 -1.74 10.04 -13.60
C VAL A 269 -1.19 11.20 -12.75
N ASP A 270 -1.78 12.38 -12.93
CA ASP A 270 -1.58 13.51 -12.01
C ASP A 270 -2.57 13.41 -10.84
N LEU A 271 -2.11 12.82 -9.73
CA LEU A 271 -2.94 12.64 -8.54
C LEU A 271 -3.28 13.96 -7.84
N LYS A 272 -2.45 14.99 -7.96
CA LYS A 272 -2.77 16.29 -7.38
C LYS A 272 -4.00 16.86 -8.08
N CYS A 273 -3.95 16.91 -9.42
CA CYS A 273 -5.04 17.38 -10.25
C CYS A 273 -6.34 16.60 -9.99
N GLU A 274 -6.27 15.26 -10.00
CA GLU A 274 -7.45 14.40 -9.77
C GLU A 274 -8.10 14.65 -8.40
N VAL A 275 -7.30 14.83 -7.34
CA VAL A 275 -7.83 15.11 -6.01
C VAL A 275 -8.43 16.51 -5.94
N GLU A 276 -7.77 17.53 -6.49
CA GLU A 276 -8.27 18.91 -6.50
C GLU A 276 -9.59 19.06 -7.27
N GLU A 277 -9.78 18.32 -8.36
CA GLU A 277 -11.03 18.30 -9.12
C GLU A 277 -12.18 17.58 -8.39
N SER A 278 -11.86 16.73 -7.41
CA SER A 278 -12.83 15.92 -6.67
C SER A 278 -13.36 16.59 -5.40
N LEU A 279 -12.77 17.72 -4.97
CA LEU A 279 -13.13 18.50 -3.78
C LEU A 279 -14.21 19.55 -4.08
#